data_AF-A0A160T6S8-F1
#
_entry.id   AF-A0A160T6S8-F1
#
_cell.length_a   1.000
_cell.length_b   1.000
_cell.length_c   1.000
_cell.angle_alpha   90.00
_cell.angle_beta   90.00
_cell.angle_gamma   90.00
#
_symmetry.space_group_name_H-M   'P 1'
#
loop_
_entity.id
_entity.type
_entity.pdbx_description
1 polymer ?
#
loop_
_entity_poly.entity_id
_entity_poly.type
_entity_poly.pdbx_seq_one_letter_code
_entity_poly.pdbx_strand_id
1 'polypeptide(L)' 'MNDKKAAAYRLGLITLGLLAVLTIGEYFVAVNLGSLVLLFIIAVVKAAIIVQNFMHITRLWREESH' A
#
# COMPACT_ATOMS: atom_id res chain seq x y z
N MET A 1 25.38 -9.65 3.78
CA MET A 1 24.75 -8.49 4.46
C MET A 1 24.13 -7.47 3.48
N ASN A 2 24.39 -7.56 2.16
CA ASN A 2 23.82 -6.65 1.15
C ASN A 2 22.40 -7.04 0.67
N ASP A 3 22.10 -8.33 0.56
CA ASP A 3 20.89 -8.80 -0.14
C ASP A 3 19.59 -8.49 0.60
N LYS A 4 19.60 -8.54 1.94
CA LYS A 4 18.44 -8.20 2.77
C LYS A 4 18.06 -6.73 2.66
N LYS A 5 19.05 -5.83 2.56
CA LYS A 5 18.83 -4.40 2.37
C LYS A 5 18.30 -4.13 0.96
N ALA A 6 18.90 -4.74 -0.06
CA ALA A 6 18.44 -4.62 -1.45
C ALA A 6 17.00 -5.11 -1.64
N ALA A 7 16.62 -6.22 -0.99
CA ALA A 7 15.26 -6.73 -1.01
C ALA A 7 14.25 -5.78 -0.36
N ALA A 8 14.61 -5.18 0.80
CA ALA A 8 13.77 -4.19 1.47
C ALA A 8 13.58 -2.91 0.63
N TYR A 9 14.63 -2.43 -0.02
CA TYR A 9 14.55 -1.29 -0.95
C TYR A 9 13.67 -1.58 -2.16
N ARG A 10 13.77 -2.78 -2.75
CA ARG A 10 12.92 -3.20 -3.86
C ARG A 10 11.45 -3.26 -3.45
N LEU A 11 11.13 -3.81 -2.28
CA LEU A 11 9.76 -3.84 -1.75
C LEU A 11 9.21 -2.41 -1.56
N GLY A 12 10.02 -1.51 -0.99
CA GLY A 12 9.66 -0.11 -0.82
C GLY A 12 9.37 0.59 -2.15
N LEU A 13 10.23 0.40 -3.15
CA LEU A 13 10.06 0.99 -4.49
C LEU A 13 8.82 0.46 -5.22
N ILE A 14 8.57 -0.84 -5.16
CA ILE A 14 7.37 -1.45 -5.75
C ILE A 14 6.11 -0.90 -5.08
N THR A 15 6.11 -0.82 -3.75
CA THR A 15 4.96 -0.30 -3.00
C THR A 15 4.73 1.17 -3.30
N LEU A 16 5.80 1.97 -3.40
CA LEU A 16 5.73 3.37 -3.79
C LEU A 16 5.13 3.53 -5.19
N GLY A 17 5.57 2.72 -6.16
CA GLY A 17 5.00 2.71 -7.51
C GLY A 17 3.50 2.37 -7.51
N LEU A 18 3.10 1.36 -6.74
CA LEU A 18 1.70 0.97 -6.61
C LEU A 18 0.84 2.09 -6.00
N LEU A 19 1.32 2.73 -4.93
CA LEU A 19 0.64 3.86 -4.29
C LEU A 19 0.57 5.09 -5.21
N ALA A 20 1.61 5.33 -6.01
CA ALA A 20 1.62 6.41 -6.99
C ALA A 20 0.54 6.21 -8.06
N VAL A 21 0.42 5.01 -8.63
CA VAL A 21 -0.64 4.66 -9.59
C VAL A 21 -2.03 4.85 -8.97
N LEU A 22 -2.23 4.37 -7.73
CA LEU A 22 -3.51 4.54 -7.04
C LEU A 22 -3.85 6.02 -6.79
N THR A 23 -2.84 6.86 -6.57
CA THR A 23 -3.01 8.30 -6.36
C THR A 23 -3.37 9.02 -7.66
N ILE A 24 -2.81 8.60 -8.79
CA ILE A 24 -3.21 9.11 -10.10
C ILE A 24 -4.68 8.74 -10.36
N GLY A 25 -5.07 7.48 -10.11
CA GLY A 25 -6.45 7.03 -10.25
C GLY A 25 -7.43 7.80 -9.35
N GLU A 26 -7.05 8.04 -8.09
CA GLU A 26 -7.79 8.88 -7.14
C GLU A 26 -8.02 10.30 -7.67
N TYR A 27 -6.97 10.93 -8.20
CA TYR A 27 -7.07 12.27 -8.77
C TYR A 27 -8.08 12.32 -9.91
N PHE A 28 -8.05 11.34 -10.83
CA PHE A 28 -9.03 11.27 -11.90
C PHE A 28 -10.46 11.09 -11.37
N VAL A 29 -10.67 10.24 -10.37
CA VAL A 29 -11.98 10.04 -9.75
C VAL A 29 -12.47 11.32 -9.05
N ALA A 30 -11.58 12.00 -8.33
CA ALA A 30 -11.90 13.25 -7.64
C ALA A 30 -12.34 14.34 -8.62
N VAL A 31 -11.62 14.49 -9.74
CA VAL A 31 -11.87 15.54 -10.74
C VAL A 31 -13.10 15.23 -11.60
N ASN A 32 -13.30 13.97 -12.02
CA ASN A 32 -14.35 13.63 -12.99
C ASN A 32 -15.67 13.21 -12.32
N LEU A 33 -15.62 12.49 -11.20
CA LEU A 33 -16.82 11.94 -10.56
C LEU A 33 -17.17 12.68 -9.26
N GLY A 34 -16.18 13.20 -8.53
CA GLY A 34 -16.41 13.85 -7.23
C GLY A 34 -17.05 12.97 -6.15
N SER A 35 -17.07 11.64 -6.36
CA SER A 35 -17.76 10.70 -5.47
C SER A 35 -16.91 10.39 -4.24
N LEU A 36 -17.37 10.87 -3.08
CA LEU A 36 -16.72 10.63 -1.78
C LEU A 36 -16.59 9.13 -1.48
N VAL A 37 -17.59 8.32 -1.84
CA VAL A 37 -17.59 6.87 -1.61
C VAL A 37 -16.46 6.19 -2.38
N LEU A 38 -16.25 6.56 -3.65
CA LEU A 38 -15.16 5.99 -4.45
C LEU A 38 -13.79 6.40 -3.92
N LEU A 39 -13.64 7.66 -3.50
CA LEU A 39 -12.40 8.15 -2.88
C LEU A 39 -12.12 7.43 -1.55
N PHE A 40 -13.16 7.18 -0.74
CA PHE A 40 -13.02 6.42 0.49
C PHE A 40 -12.58 4.98 0.24
N ILE A 41 -13.14 4.30 -0.76
CA ILE A 41 -12.70 2.95 -1.16
C ILE A 41 -11.23 2.97 -1.56
N ILE A 42 -10.81 3.94 -2.39
CA ILE A 42 -9.41 4.07 -2.81
C ILE A 42 -8.50 4.30 -1.59
N ALA A 43 -8.91 5.15 -0.64
CA ALA A 43 -8.17 5.39 0.59
C ALA A 43 -8.00 4.12 1.44
N VAL A 44 -9.06 3.30 1.56
CA VAL A 44 -9.01 2.01 2.27
C VAL A 44 -8.04 1.04 1.57
N VAL A 45 -8.05 0.97 0.24
CA VAL A 45 -7.11 0.12 -0.51
C VAL A 45 -5.67 0.57 -0.29
N LYS A 46 -5.38 1.88 -0.31
CA LYS A 46 -4.03 2.38 0.02
C LYS A 46 -3.62 2.00 1.44
N ALA A 47 -4.51 2.18 2.42
CA ALA A 47 -4.25 1.82 3.80
C ALA A 47 -3.94 0.33 3.94
N ALA A 48 -4.69 -0.54 3.26
CA ALA A 48 -4.43 -1.98 3.25
C ALA A 48 -3.06 -2.34 2.66
N ILE A 49 -2.64 -1.70 1.57
CA ILE A 49 -1.32 -1.90 0.95
C ILE A 49 -0.20 -1.46 1.92
N ILE A 50 -0.33 -0.28 2.51
CA ILE A 50 0.67 0.25 3.46
C ILE A 50 0.77 -0.65 4.68
N VAL A 51 -0.38 -1.08 5.21
CA VAL A 51 -0.41 -2.01 6.33
C VAL A 51 0.28 -3.32 5.94
N GLN A 52 -0.08 -3.96 4.83
CA GLN A 52 0.55 -5.24 4.47
C GLN A 52 2.07 -5.15 4.21
N ASN A 53 2.53 -4.08 3.56
CA ASN A 53 3.92 -3.98 3.10
C ASN A 53 4.87 -3.29 4.09
N PHE A 54 4.38 -2.36 4.92
CA PHE A 54 5.22 -1.57 5.83
C PHE A 54 4.89 -1.76 7.31
N MET A 55 3.63 -1.97 7.67
CA MET A 55 3.28 -2.25 9.06
C MET A 55 3.24 -3.76 9.25
N HIS A 56 4.22 -4.33 9.94
CA HIS A 56 4.34 -5.76 10.20
C HIS A 56 3.18 -6.42 11.00
N ILE A 57 1.95 -5.90 10.95
CA ILE A 57 0.71 -6.50 11.48
C ILE A 57 0.50 -7.93 10.95
N THR A 58 0.87 -8.20 9.69
CA THR A 58 0.86 -9.57 9.13
C THR A 58 1.93 -10.49 9.74
N ARG A 59 2.96 -9.92 10.36
CA ARG A 59 4.02 -10.65 11.08
C ARG A 59 3.63 -10.94 12.52
N LEU A 60 2.93 -10.01 13.18
CA LEU A 60 2.34 -10.19 14.51
C LEU A 60 1.32 -11.35 14.54
N TRP A 61 0.56 -11.56 13.46
CA TRP A 61 -0.37 -12.71 13.34
C TRP A 61 0.32 -14.01 12.88
N ARG A 62 1.62 -13.99 12.58
CA ARG A 62 2.37 -15.19 12.15
C ARG A 62 3.24 -15.79 13.25
N GLU A 63 3.38 -15.11 14.40
CA GLU A 63 4.28 -15.53 15.48
C GLU A 63 3.67 -16.54 16.48
N GLU A 64 2.48 -17.11 16.24
CA GLU A 64 1.93 -18.14 17.13
C GLU A 64 1.19 -19.26 16.39
N SER A 65 1.94 -20.03 15.59
CA SER A 65 1.58 -21.41 15.23
C SER A 65 2.75 -22.29 15.64
N HIS A 66 2.92 -22.45 16.96
CA HIS A 66 3.68 -23.54 17.57
C HIS A 66 2.76 -24.73 17.81
#